data_AF-A0A382MYS6-F1
#
_entry.id   AF-A0A382MYS6-F1
#
_cell.length_a   1.000
_cell.length_b   1.000
_cell.length_c   1.000
_cell.angle_alpha   90.00
_cell.angle_beta   90.00
_cell.angle_gamma   90.00
#
_symmetry.space_group_name_H-M   'P 1'
#
loop_
_entity.id
_entity.type
_entity.pdbx_description
1 polymer ?
#
loop_
_entity_poly.entity_id
_entity_poly.type
_entity_poly.pdbx_seq_one_letter_code
_entity_poly.pdbx_strand_id
1 'polypeptide(L)'
;MENRIKLNDGSFRDPCNRVYELQEPNAKNIRLIRGLDKKSLDNYRKLSETDFYAAFVQKKMVVISEEITSDKINKDLIEKWDGFIEHNKISFISYPYEWTFSMLKDAALLHLDLLESS
;
A
#
# COMPACT_ATOMS: atom_id res chain seq x y z
N MET A 1 21.45 -13.83 8.22
CA MET A 1 20.30 -13.48 9.08
C MET A 1 19.08 -13.44 8.18
N GLU A 2 17.95 -13.98 8.64
CA GLU A 2 16.71 -14.01 7.86
C GLU A 2 15.95 -12.68 7.99
N ASN A 3 15.06 -12.41 7.03
CA ASN A 3 14.17 -11.25 7.07
C ASN A 3 13.21 -11.36 8.25
N ARG A 4 12.98 -10.25 8.95
CA ARG A 4 11.97 -10.17 10.01
C ARG A 4 10.67 -9.62 9.42
N ILE A 5 9.60 -10.38 9.53
CA ILE A 5 8.27 -9.96 9.07
C ILE A 5 7.34 -9.85 10.29
N LYS A 6 6.71 -8.70 10.45
CA LYS A 6 5.75 -8.43 11.52
C LYS A 6 4.40 -8.03 10.94
N LEU A 7 3.32 -8.63 11.41
CA LEU A 7 1.96 -8.21 11.06
C LEU A 7 1.68 -6.80 11.60
N ASN A 8 1.06 -5.95 10.78
CA ASN A 8 0.53 -4.68 11.26
C ASN A 8 -0.86 -4.90 11.87
N ASP A 9 -0.97 -4.73 13.19
CA ASP A 9 -2.20 -5.02 13.94
C ASP A 9 -3.40 -4.15 13.52
N GLY A 10 -3.16 -2.96 12.95
CA GLY A 10 -4.21 -2.08 12.41
C GLY A 10 -4.80 -2.58 11.09
N SER A 11 -4.11 -3.47 10.39
CA SER A 11 -4.57 -4.09 9.15
C SER A 11 -5.35 -5.36 9.47
N PHE A 12 -6.55 -5.23 10.04
CA PHE A 12 -7.39 -6.38 10.40
C PHE A 12 -8.82 -6.35 9.88
N ARG A 13 -9.28 -5.20 9.41
CA ARG A 13 -10.68 -4.97 9.04
C ARG A 13 -11.09 -5.63 7.73
N ASP A 14 -10.12 -5.89 6.86
CA ASP A 14 -10.33 -6.50 5.54
C ASP A 14 -9.75 -7.92 5.54
N PRO A 15 -10.54 -8.98 5.26
CA PRO A 15 -10.02 -10.34 5.16
C PRO A 15 -9.24 -10.59 3.86
N CYS A 16 -9.49 -9.80 2.81
CA CYS A 16 -8.90 -9.99 1.48
C CYS A 16 -7.46 -9.47 1.37
N ASN A 17 -6.97 -8.77 2.40
CA ASN A 17 -5.58 -8.32 2.45
C ASN A 17 -5.06 -8.11 3.88
N ARG A 18 -3.74 -8.12 4.04
CA ARG A 18 -3.05 -7.77 5.30
C ARG A 18 -1.75 -7.03 5.03
N VAL A 19 -1.45 -6.03 5.85
CA VAL A 19 -0.19 -5.27 5.82
C VAL A 19 0.82 -5.88 6.79
N TYR A 20 2.07 -5.96 6.34
CA TYR A 20 3.21 -6.45 7.11
C TYR A 20 4.38 -5.46 7.00
N GLU A 21 5.16 -5.41 8.06
CA GLU A 21 6.43 -4.70 8.14
C GLU A 21 7.56 -5.70 7.89
N LEU A 22 8.31 -5.50 6.81
CA LEU A 22 9.47 -6.29 6.43
C LEU A 22 10.74 -5.53 6.82
N GLN A 23 11.57 -6.16 7.65
CA GLN A 23 12.88 -5.67 8.02
C GLN A 23 13.96 -6.63 7.52
N GLU A 24 14.71 -6.18 6.52
CA GLU A 24 15.88 -6.90 6.01
C GLU A 24 17.06 -6.76 6.98
N PRO A 25 17.93 -7.78 7.10
CA PRO A 25 19.14 -7.69 7.90
C PRO A 25 19.99 -6.50 7.46
N ASN A 26 20.41 -5.66 8.42
CA ASN A 26 21.21 -4.46 8.21
C ASN A 26 20.49 -3.31 7.45
N ALA A 27 19.20 -3.45 7.11
CA ALA A 27 18.43 -2.34 6.57
C ALA A 27 18.03 -1.37 7.68
N LYS A 28 18.29 -0.08 7.44
CA LYS A 28 17.85 1.01 8.35
C LYS A 28 16.35 1.28 8.25
N ASN A 29 15.75 0.96 7.09
CA ASN A 29 14.38 1.26 6.78
C ASN A 29 13.51 0.00 6.83
N ILE A 30 12.26 0.19 7.23
CA ILE A 30 11.22 -0.85 7.19
C ILE A 30 10.49 -0.73 5.85
N ARG A 31 10.31 -1.86 5.18
CA ARG A 31 9.50 -1.99 3.96
C ARG A 31 8.06 -2.37 4.33
N LEU A 32 7.09 -1.80 3.65
CA LEU A 32 5.67 -2.06 3.92
C LEU A 32 5.11 -2.92 2.81
N ILE A 33 4.81 -4.18 3.11
CA ILE A 33 4.25 -5.13 2.14
C ILE A 33 2.79 -5.42 2.48
N ARG A 34 1.96 -5.62 1.46
CA ARG A 34 0.57 -6.02 1.61
C ARG A 34 0.36 -7.32 0.86
N GLY A 35 -0.04 -8.37 1.58
CA GLY A 35 -0.54 -9.61 0.99
C GLY A 35 -1.96 -9.40 0.48
N LEU A 36 -2.24 -9.90 -0.72
CA LEU A 36 -3.52 -9.77 -1.41
C LEU A 36 -4.05 -11.16 -1.79
N ASP A 37 -5.36 -11.35 -1.68
CA ASP A 37 -6.03 -12.46 -2.34
C ASP A 37 -6.07 -12.26 -3.87
N LYS A 38 -6.47 -13.32 -4.58
CA LYS A 38 -6.49 -13.34 -6.04
C LYS A 38 -7.31 -12.19 -6.63
N LYS A 39 -8.50 -11.94 -6.09
CA LYS A 39 -9.41 -10.90 -6.59
C LYS A 39 -8.81 -9.50 -6.39
N SER A 40 -8.24 -9.24 -5.23
CA SER A 40 -7.63 -7.94 -4.89
C SER A 40 -6.36 -7.69 -5.69
N LEU A 41 -5.56 -8.74 -5.93
CA LEU A 41 -4.38 -8.69 -6.80
C LEU A 41 -4.76 -8.39 -8.25
N ASP A 42 -5.77 -9.07 -8.78
CA ASP A 42 -6.24 -8.84 -10.16
C ASP A 42 -6.83 -7.42 -10.32
N ASN A 43 -7.51 -6.90 -9.29
CA ASN A 43 -7.98 -5.51 -9.28
C ASN A 43 -6.82 -4.51 -9.25
N TYR A 44 -5.80 -4.76 -8.43
CA TYR A 44 -4.60 -3.92 -8.39
C TYR A 44 -3.90 -3.89 -9.75
N ARG A 45 -3.67 -5.04 -10.38
CA ARG A 45 -3.01 -5.12 -11.70
C ARG A 45 -3.77 -4.32 -12.76
N LYS A 46 -5.10 -4.50 -12.84
CA LYS A 46 -5.96 -3.70 -13.73
C LYS A 46 -5.85 -2.21 -13.47
N LEU A 47 -5.84 -1.78 -12.20
CA LEU A 47 -5.69 -0.38 -11.84
C LEU A 47 -4.30 0.15 -12.21
N SER A 48 -3.24 -0.61 -11.92
CA SER A 48 -1.85 -0.19 -12.15
C SER A 48 -1.52 0.00 -13.63
N GLU A 49 -2.24 -0.67 -14.52
CA GLU A 49 -2.10 -0.54 -15.98
C GLU A 49 -2.84 0.68 -16.56
N THR A 50 -3.61 1.42 -15.76
CA THR A 50 -4.34 2.60 -16.24
C THR A 50 -3.47 3.86 -16.25
N ASP A 51 -3.66 4.68 -17.28
CA ASP A 51 -3.08 6.04 -17.34
C ASP A 51 -3.56 6.90 -16.16
N PHE A 52 -4.78 6.65 -15.67
CA PHE A 52 -5.33 7.27 -14.46
C PHE A 52 -4.39 7.05 -13.27
N TYR A 53 -4.07 5.80 -12.94
CA TYR A 53 -3.20 5.49 -11.81
C TYR A 53 -1.80 6.08 -12.00
N ALA A 54 -1.22 5.92 -13.19
CA ALA A 54 0.11 6.44 -13.51
C ALA A 54 0.18 7.97 -13.32
N ALA A 55 -0.83 8.72 -13.78
CA ALA A 55 -0.89 10.18 -13.67
C ALA A 55 -0.95 10.65 -12.21
N PHE A 56 -1.79 10.03 -11.37
CA PHE A 56 -1.93 10.44 -9.96
C PHE A 56 -0.73 10.02 -9.10
N VAL A 57 -0.08 8.90 -9.42
CA VAL A 57 1.21 8.52 -8.83
C VAL A 57 2.29 9.55 -9.18
N GLN A 58 2.41 9.95 -10.45
CA GLN A 58 3.39 10.95 -10.87
C GLN A 58 3.19 12.30 -10.17
N LYS A 59 1.93 12.69 -9.94
CA LYS A 59 1.55 13.89 -9.18
C LYS A 59 1.71 13.76 -7.67
N LYS A 60 2.15 12.60 -7.15
CA LYS A 60 2.24 12.28 -5.71
C LYS A 60 0.92 12.40 -4.96
N MET A 61 -0.19 12.24 -5.66
CA MET A 61 -1.54 12.27 -5.10
C MET A 61 -2.00 10.88 -4.64
N VAL A 62 -1.37 9.83 -5.17
CA VAL A 62 -1.56 8.44 -4.74
C VAL A 62 -0.20 7.87 -4.33
N VAL A 63 -0.21 7.08 -3.26
CA VAL A 63 1.00 6.39 -2.77
C VAL A 63 1.43 5.34 -3.79
N ILE A 64 2.71 5.35 -4.14
CA ILE A 64 3.31 4.36 -5.04
C ILE A 64 3.16 2.98 -4.41
N SER A 65 2.60 2.06 -5.19
CA SER A 65 2.53 0.63 -4.86
C SER A 65 3.07 -0.17 -6.03
N GLU A 66 3.94 -1.14 -5.75
CA GLU A 66 4.56 -1.99 -6.77
C GLU A 66 4.37 -3.46 -6.42
N GLU A 67 4.04 -4.31 -7.40
CA GLU A 67 4.04 -5.75 -7.18
C GLU A 67 5.45 -6.25 -6.93
N ILE A 68 5.63 -7.09 -5.91
CA ILE A 68 6.93 -7.63 -5.54
C ILE A 68 6.95 -9.15 -5.66
N THR A 69 8.14 -9.68 -5.99
CA THR A 69 8.39 -11.12 -5.97
C THR A 69 8.45 -11.63 -4.53
N SER A 70 7.99 -12.87 -4.35
CA SER A 70 7.89 -13.51 -3.04
C SER A 70 9.22 -14.04 -2.49
N ASP A 71 10.33 -13.86 -3.22
CA ASP A 71 11.66 -14.36 -2.86
C ASP A 71 12.18 -13.82 -1.52
N LYS A 72 11.68 -12.66 -1.09
CA LYS A 72 12.02 -12.02 0.19
C LYS A 72 10.99 -12.27 1.31
N ILE A 73 9.95 -13.05 1.05
CA ILE A 73 8.82 -13.28 1.97
C ILE A 73 8.90 -14.71 2.52
N ASN A 74 8.56 -14.89 3.80
CA ASN A 74 8.56 -16.22 4.43
C ASN A 74 7.52 -17.14 3.76
N LYS A 75 7.85 -18.43 3.61
CA LYS A 75 6.99 -19.44 2.94
C LYS A 75 5.56 -19.46 3.47
N ASP A 76 5.37 -19.42 4.79
CA ASP A 76 4.04 -19.43 5.42
C ASP A 76 3.15 -18.27 4.97
N LEU A 77 3.74 -17.11 4.65
CA LEU A 77 2.99 -15.97 4.11
C LEU A 77 2.67 -16.13 2.64
N ILE A 78 3.59 -16.72 1.88
CA ILE A 78 3.41 -17.03 0.45
C ILE A 78 2.23 -17.99 0.27
N GLU A 79 2.07 -18.97 1.15
CA GLU A 79 0.93 -19.90 1.10
C GLU A 79 -0.42 -19.25 1.46
N LYS A 80 -0.40 -18.11 2.14
CA LYS A 80 -1.61 -17.40 2.60
C LYS A 80 -2.19 -16.43 1.57
N TRP A 81 -1.37 -15.92 0.66
CA TRP A 81 -1.74 -14.84 -0.26
C TRP A 81 -1.40 -15.18 -1.69
N ASP A 82 -2.23 -14.75 -2.63
CA ASP A 82 -2.00 -14.98 -4.06
C ASP A 82 -0.95 -14.02 -4.66
N GLY A 83 -0.62 -12.94 -3.95
CA GLY A 83 0.44 -12.02 -4.33
C GLY A 83 0.70 -10.93 -3.29
N PHE A 84 1.74 -10.13 -3.56
CA PHE A 84 2.20 -9.08 -2.67
C PHE A 84 2.49 -7.80 -3.42
N ILE A 85 2.14 -6.68 -2.80
CA ILE A 85 2.56 -5.35 -3.25
C ILE A 85 3.33 -4.65 -2.14
N GLU A 86 4.32 -3.84 -2.49
CA GLU A 86 5.03 -2.95 -1.58
C GLU A 86 4.51 -1.52 -1.71
N HIS A 87 4.30 -0.87 -0.57
CA HIS A 87 3.90 0.53 -0.46
C HIS A 87 5.10 1.38 -0.08
N ASN A 88 5.26 2.53 -0.74
CA ASN A 88 6.20 3.54 -0.27
C ASN A 88 5.79 4.06 1.10
N LYS A 89 6.71 3.97 2.07
CA LYS A 89 6.46 4.43 3.44
C LYS A 89 6.31 5.95 3.49
N ILE A 90 5.22 6.42 4.09
CA ILE A 90 5.04 7.83 4.43
C ILE A 90 5.72 8.10 5.77
N SER A 91 6.65 9.06 5.79
CA SER A 91 7.45 9.39 6.98
C SER A 91 6.64 10.01 8.12
N PHE A 92 5.53 10.69 7.79
CA PHE A 92 4.66 11.34 8.75
C PHE A 92 3.20 11.03 8.43
N ILE A 93 2.53 10.33 9.35
CA ILE A 93 1.11 10.02 9.25
C ILE A 93 0.37 10.99 10.17
N SER A 94 -0.63 11.67 9.62
CA SER A 94 -1.61 12.43 10.39
C SER A 94 -3.00 11.90 10.08
N TYR A 95 -3.90 12.04 11.04
CA TYR A 95 -5.27 11.54 10.95
C TYR A 95 -6.26 12.68 10.70
N PRO A 96 -7.43 12.43 10.10
CA PRO A 96 -8.41 13.47 9.79
C PRO A 96 -8.84 14.34 10.97
N TYR A 97 -8.83 13.81 12.20
CA TYR A 97 -9.16 14.58 13.39
C TYR A 97 -8.04 15.55 13.85
N GLU A 98 -6.84 15.41 13.28
CA GLU A 98 -5.68 16.30 13.51
C GLU A 98 -5.59 17.39 12.44
N TRP A 99 -6.45 17.34 11.42
CA TRP A 99 -6.35 18.20 10.24
C TRP A 99 -7.07 19.53 10.46
N THR A 100 -6.48 20.60 9.92
CA THR A 100 -7.16 21.88 9.80
C THR A 100 -8.27 21.81 8.75
N PHE A 101 -9.18 22.78 8.76
CA PHE A 101 -10.21 22.90 7.71
C PHE A 101 -9.59 22.93 6.31
N SER A 102 -8.47 23.63 6.10
CA SER A 102 -7.80 23.69 4.81
C SER A 102 -7.31 22.32 4.35
N MET A 103 -6.71 21.52 5.24
CA MET A 103 -6.27 20.16 4.90
C MET A 103 -7.45 19.24 4.56
N LEU A 104 -8.57 19.36 5.28
CA LEU A 104 -9.80 18.63 4.96
C LEU A 104 -10.36 19.04 3.60
N LYS A 105 -10.33 20.34 3.27
CA LYS A 105 -10.73 20.87 1.97
C LYS A 105 -9.83 20.33 0.86
N ASP A 106 -8.51 20.30 1.06
CA ASP A 106 -7.56 19.76 0.08
C ASP A 106 -7.83 18.28 -0.19
N ALA A 107 -8.10 17.49 0.85
CA ALA A 107 -8.47 16.07 0.70
C ALA A 107 -9.81 15.90 -0.05
N ALA A 108 -10.79 16.77 0.20
CA ALA A 108 -12.08 16.74 -0.51
C ALA A 108 -11.94 17.11 -1.99
N LEU A 109 -11.13 18.12 -2.32
CA LEU A 109 -10.84 18.49 -3.71
C LEU A 109 -10.13 17.36 -4.46
N LEU A 110 -9.11 16.75 -3.84
CA LEU A 110 -8.46 15.57 -4.42
C LEU A 110 -9.45 14.43 -4.70
N HIS A 111 -10.41 14.22 -3.80
CA HIS A 111 -11.44 13.20 -4.03
C HIS A 111 -12.32 13.50 -5.25
N LEU A 112 -12.72 14.77 -5.44
CA LEU A 112 -13.47 15.19 -6.62
C LEU A 112 -12.64 15.03 -7.91
N ASP A 113 -11.38 15.48 -7.87
CA ASP A 113 -10.46 15.33 -9.01
C ASP A 113 -10.30 13.86 -9.44
N LEU A 114 -10.25 12.93 -8.47
CA LEU A 114 -10.18 11.49 -8.74
C LEU A 114 -11.45 10.97 -9.40
N LEU A 115 -12.63 11.43 -8.98
CA LEU A 115 -13.91 10.99 -9.56
C LEU A 115 -14.18 11.57 -10.95
N GLU A 116 -13.74 12.81 -11.20
CA GLU A 116 -13.90 13.45 -12.52
C GLU A 116 -12.90 12.93 -13.55
N SER A 117 -11.74 12.44 -13.09
CA SER A 117 -10.67 11.94 -13.96
C SER A 117 -10.73 10.41 -14.19
N SER A 118 -11.57 9.67 -13.47
CA SER A 118 -11.68 8.20 -13.55
C SER A 118 -12.52 7.69 -14.71
#